data_AF-A0AA45AMX0-F1
#
_entry.id   AF-A0AA45AMX0-F1
#
_cell.length_a   1.000
_cell.length_b   1.000
_cell.length_c   1.000
_cell.angle_alpha   90.00
_cell.angle_beta   90.00
_cell.angle_gamma   90.00
#
_symmetry.space_group_name_H-M   'P 1'
#
loop_
_entity.id
_entity.type
_entity.pdbx_description
1 polymer ?
#
loop_
_entity_poly.entity_id
_entity_poly.type
_entity_poly.pdbx_seq_one_letter_code
_entity_poly.pdbx_strand_id
1 'polypeptide(L)'
;MATPTSTAITSTSTPISNAYAFYYFHHVYSGYFVKHIEHLKHVKRGKHSEHFDIHDFNLHGFDYTGYVDNHFDNSNHSDLFLHPNHLNYRNYPGHSNYSDYCSHSDHVDFHLGSSKYCNDSNHYSHSNHHDHSDAPYNSHHFDHFHHSTAGPQFSCPPTGFLVQGTSSGVTLSSIDITTGQQTLIRSNIAGNSEVNALGYNARDDYLYAVAQNGLLTSISIIRLNARGDVSVVVPQVANKLALLGGFNAGDVDENSQYWISTSGNDWYQYDLRPGSATYAQQVAYGTLPLLSRPAQVIADWAYVPGGGNFLWAIGTASGGRTVLMQFSRSTKRWTQVRDFGNIVGGTLLNQPVWGAVYASANGFLYGTENLTGQVWRFPVLSSTAPATSVVTGSPATLNDGARCLEASNLPT
;
A
#
# COMPACT_ATOMS: atom_id res chain seq x y z
N MET A 1 -22.77 -15.76 -63.05
CA MET A 1 -23.36 -14.64 -63.82
C MET A 1 -22.70 -13.35 -63.37
N ALA A 2 -22.14 -12.63 -64.34
CA ALA A 2 -21.82 -11.18 -64.38
C ALA A 2 -21.21 -10.46 -63.15
N THR A 3 -19.96 -10.04 -63.32
CA THR A 3 -19.32 -8.82 -62.76
C THR A 3 -20.05 -7.54 -63.25
N PRO A 4 -20.02 -6.40 -62.52
CA PRO A 4 -18.86 -5.49 -62.63
C PRO A 4 -18.47 -4.70 -61.37
N THR A 5 -17.22 -4.24 -61.40
CA THR A 5 -16.58 -3.19 -60.60
C THR A 5 -17.19 -1.80 -60.84
N SER A 6 -17.24 -0.94 -59.80
CA SER A 6 -17.05 0.52 -59.99
C SER A 6 -16.52 1.21 -58.74
N THR A 7 -15.53 2.08 -58.97
CA THR A 7 -14.80 2.91 -58.03
C THR A 7 -15.51 4.24 -57.74
N ALA A 8 -15.37 4.71 -56.49
CA ALA A 8 -15.24 6.08 -55.97
C ALA A 8 -16.17 7.22 -56.44
N ILE A 9 -16.82 7.91 -55.48
CA ILE A 9 -16.88 9.40 -55.40
C ILE A 9 -16.93 9.85 -53.92
N THR A 10 -15.97 10.69 -53.53
CA THR A 10 -15.95 11.53 -52.34
C THR A 10 -16.96 12.68 -52.47
N SER A 11 -17.81 12.91 -51.46
CA SER A 11 -18.48 14.20 -51.27
C SER A 11 -18.22 14.74 -49.86
N THR A 12 -17.69 15.96 -49.83
CA THR A 12 -17.50 16.80 -48.66
C THR A 12 -18.79 17.56 -48.34
N SER A 13 -19.36 17.38 -47.15
CA SER A 13 -20.27 18.36 -46.54
C SER A 13 -20.38 18.17 -45.02
N THR A 14 -20.01 19.20 -44.27
CA THR A 14 -20.42 19.46 -42.88
C THR A 14 -21.03 20.86 -42.83
N PRO A 15 -21.83 21.26 -41.81
CA PRO A 15 -22.57 20.49 -40.82
C PRO A 15 -24.05 20.95 -40.69
N ILE A 16 -24.96 20.10 -40.19
CA ILE A 16 -26.22 20.57 -39.62
C ILE A 16 -26.43 19.89 -38.26
N SER A 17 -26.64 20.73 -37.26
CA SER A 17 -26.99 20.41 -35.88
C SER A 17 -28.28 19.60 -35.79
N ASN A 18 -28.23 18.43 -35.16
CA ASN A 18 -29.43 17.78 -34.65
C ASN A 18 -29.23 17.46 -33.16
N ALA A 19 -29.99 18.17 -32.34
CA ALA A 19 -30.26 17.82 -30.97
C ALA A 19 -31.14 16.56 -30.95
N TYR A 20 -30.76 15.58 -30.14
CA TYR A 20 -31.66 14.48 -29.75
C TYR A 20 -31.75 14.47 -28.23
N ALA A 21 -32.92 14.85 -27.72
CA ALA A 21 -33.34 14.58 -26.36
C ALA A 21 -33.84 13.13 -26.30
N PHE A 22 -33.31 12.34 -25.37
CA PHE A 22 -33.92 11.08 -24.97
C PHE A 22 -34.28 11.17 -23.49
N TYR A 23 -35.58 11.17 -23.21
CA TYR A 23 -36.14 10.91 -21.89
C TYR A 23 -36.01 9.42 -21.59
N TYR A 24 -35.45 9.07 -20.44
CA TYR A 24 -35.69 7.77 -19.81
C TYR A 24 -36.00 7.96 -18.34
N PHE A 25 -37.24 7.63 -17.98
CA PHE A 25 -37.68 7.41 -16.60
C PHE A 25 -37.03 6.13 -16.07
N HIS A 26 -36.48 6.15 -14.86
CA HIS A 26 -36.43 4.97 -14.02
C HIS A 26 -36.73 5.31 -12.57
N HIS A 27 -37.68 4.55 -12.04
CA HIS A 27 -38.15 4.56 -10.66
C HIS A 27 -37.02 4.27 -9.68
N VAL A 28 -37.05 5.02 -8.58
CA VAL A 28 -36.18 4.88 -7.41
C VAL A 28 -36.48 3.57 -6.70
N TYR A 29 -35.48 2.70 -6.59
CA TYR A 29 -35.32 1.79 -5.45
C TYR A 29 -33.92 1.98 -4.87
N SER A 30 -33.90 2.14 -3.56
CA SER A 30 -32.78 2.52 -2.70
C SER A 30 -31.54 1.64 -2.83
N GLY A 31 -30.38 2.30 -2.87
CA GLY A 31 -29.16 1.83 -2.19
C GLY A 31 -28.16 1.04 -3.02
N TYR A 32 -27.38 1.71 -3.88
CA TYR A 32 -26.04 1.26 -4.28
C TYR A 32 -25.14 2.48 -4.58
N PHE A 33 -23.94 2.48 -3.99
CA PHE A 33 -22.83 3.39 -4.31
C PHE A 33 -22.43 3.23 -5.79
N VAL A 34 -22.39 4.33 -6.55
CA VAL A 34 -21.89 4.32 -7.92
C VAL A 34 -20.36 4.34 -7.90
N LYS A 35 -19.80 3.31 -8.53
CA LYS A 35 -18.40 3.11 -8.89
C LYS A 35 -18.21 3.62 -10.32
N HIS A 36 -17.47 4.72 -10.54
CA HIS A 36 -16.67 5.02 -11.75
C HIS A 36 -16.34 6.53 -11.83
N ILE A 37 -15.05 6.88 -11.98
CA ILE A 37 -14.65 8.08 -12.72
C ILE A 37 -13.63 7.61 -13.75
N GLU A 38 -14.04 7.59 -15.02
CA GLU A 38 -13.15 7.43 -16.17
C GLU A 38 -12.66 8.80 -16.66
N HIS A 39 -11.35 8.86 -16.94
CA HIS A 39 -10.66 9.72 -17.89
C HIS A 39 -11.36 10.99 -18.42
N LEU A 40 -10.88 12.15 -17.97
CA LEU A 40 -10.94 13.39 -18.75
C LEU A 40 -9.65 13.53 -19.58
N LYS A 41 -9.71 13.18 -20.88
CA LYS A 41 -8.73 13.62 -21.88
C LYS A 41 -9.36 14.72 -22.74
N HIS A 42 -8.60 15.81 -22.91
CA HIS A 42 -8.87 17.06 -23.65
C HIS A 42 -9.63 18.16 -22.90
N VAL A 43 -8.87 19.12 -22.36
CA VAL A 43 -9.35 20.50 -22.18
C VAL A 43 -8.64 21.37 -23.22
N LYS A 44 -9.41 21.90 -24.18
CA LYS A 44 -8.97 22.97 -25.08
C LYS A 44 -8.90 24.27 -24.27
N ARG A 45 -7.84 25.06 -24.50
CA ARG A 45 -7.62 26.42 -23.95
C ARG A 45 -8.93 27.22 -23.80
N GLY A 46 -9.40 27.37 -22.56
CA GLY A 46 -10.38 28.37 -22.14
C GLY A 46 -9.67 29.59 -21.54
N LYS A 47 -10.23 30.77 -21.74
CA LYS A 47 -9.71 32.04 -21.21
C LYS A 47 -9.97 32.15 -19.70
N HIS A 48 -9.21 33.05 -19.08
CA HIS A 48 -9.19 33.45 -17.66
C HIS A 48 -10.51 33.29 -16.88
N SER A 49 -10.33 32.92 -15.60
CA SER A 49 -11.29 32.80 -14.49
C SER A 49 -12.25 31.60 -14.52
N GLU A 50 -11.74 30.42 -14.17
CA GLU A 50 -12.54 29.33 -13.62
C GLU A 50 -11.85 28.84 -12.34
N HIS A 51 -12.50 29.01 -11.18
CA HIS A 51 -12.08 28.42 -9.91
C HIS A 51 -12.38 26.92 -9.95
N PHE A 52 -11.39 26.09 -9.63
CA PHE A 52 -11.55 24.64 -9.55
C PHE A 52 -11.50 24.25 -8.07
N ASP A 53 -12.67 24.08 -7.44
CA ASP A 53 -12.77 23.63 -6.07
C ASP A 53 -12.65 22.10 -6.01
N ILE A 54 -11.60 21.60 -5.34
CA ILE A 54 -11.49 20.20 -4.96
C ILE A 54 -11.90 20.11 -3.48
N HIS A 55 -13.08 19.55 -3.21
CA HIS A 55 -13.48 19.23 -1.84
C HIS A 55 -12.89 17.89 -1.42
N ASP A 56 -11.98 17.92 -0.45
CA ASP A 56 -11.54 16.73 0.28
C ASP A 56 -12.59 16.37 1.34
N PHE A 57 -13.50 15.47 1.00
CA PHE A 57 -14.46 14.93 1.96
C PHE A 57 -13.82 13.78 2.73
N ASN A 58 -12.96 14.09 3.69
CA ASN A 58 -12.59 13.15 4.74
C ASN A 58 -12.08 13.84 6.00
N LEU A 59 -12.91 14.69 6.60
CA LEU A 59 -12.70 15.14 7.97
C LEU A 59 -14.05 15.24 8.70
N HIS A 60 -14.15 14.49 9.79
CA HIS A 60 -15.20 14.45 10.83
C HIS A 60 -16.36 13.46 10.62
N GLY A 61 -16.21 12.30 11.28
CA GLY A 61 -17.34 11.49 11.70
C GLY A 61 -18.07 12.16 12.87
N PHE A 62 -19.33 12.49 12.65
CA PHE A 62 -20.32 12.66 13.71
C PHE A 62 -21.60 11.94 13.31
N ASP A 63 -21.99 11.01 14.16
CA ASP A 63 -23.18 10.17 14.05
C ASP A 63 -24.38 10.97 14.59
N TYR A 64 -25.38 11.24 13.76
CA TYR A 64 -26.70 11.67 14.24
C TYR A 64 -27.82 11.18 13.32
N THR A 65 -28.58 10.20 13.83
CA THR A 65 -29.87 9.77 13.31
C THR A 65 -30.92 10.86 13.52
N GLY A 66 -31.49 11.38 12.43
CA GLY A 66 -32.59 12.36 12.47
C GLY A 66 -33.42 12.30 11.19
N TYR A 67 -34.66 11.84 11.33
CA TYR A 67 -35.69 11.73 10.30
C TYR A 67 -36.13 13.14 9.85
N VAL A 68 -36.13 13.44 8.54
CA VAL A 68 -36.79 14.66 8.01
C VAL A 68 -37.58 14.33 6.74
N ASP A 69 -38.84 14.77 6.78
CA ASP A 69 -39.93 14.58 5.83
C ASP A 69 -39.69 15.40 4.54
N ASN A 70 -39.80 14.76 3.37
CA ASN A 70 -39.59 15.42 2.07
C ASN A 70 -40.92 15.95 1.53
N HIS A 71 -41.22 17.21 1.82
CA HIS A 71 -42.19 17.97 1.04
C HIS A 71 -41.46 18.61 -0.15
N PHE A 72 -41.69 18.07 -1.34
CA PHE A 72 -41.23 18.68 -2.59
C PHE A 72 -42.10 19.91 -2.90
N ASP A 73 -41.48 21.08 -2.99
CA ASP A 73 -42.02 22.17 -3.80
C ASP A 73 -40.91 22.87 -4.57
N ASN A 74 -41.25 23.20 -5.82
CA ASN A 74 -40.33 23.47 -6.91
C ASN A 74 -40.31 24.99 -7.18
N SER A 75 -39.27 25.71 -6.78
CA SER A 75 -38.82 26.95 -7.45
C SER A 75 -37.67 27.68 -6.72
N ASN A 76 -36.67 28.04 -7.54
CA ASN A 76 -35.72 29.15 -7.40
C ASN A 76 -34.65 29.13 -6.29
N HIS A 77 -33.42 29.21 -6.78
CA HIS A 77 -32.21 29.60 -6.06
C HIS A 77 -32.42 30.89 -5.23
N SER A 78 -32.20 30.78 -3.92
CA SER A 78 -31.64 31.85 -3.10
C SER A 78 -30.97 31.22 -1.89
N ASP A 79 -29.67 31.45 -1.74
CA ASP A 79 -28.88 31.02 -0.58
C ASP A 79 -29.50 31.54 0.71
N LEU A 80 -29.92 30.63 1.59
CA LEU A 80 -30.32 30.95 2.96
C LEU A 80 -29.33 30.30 3.93
N PHE A 81 -28.38 31.09 4.41
CA PHE A 81 -27.57 30.73 5.57
C PHE A 81 -28.43 30.77 6.84
N LEU A 82 -28.66 29.61 7.46
CA LEU A 82 -29.20 29.52 8.82
C LEU A 82 -28.04 29.48 9.82
N HIS A 83 -27.83 30.57 10.56
CA HIS A 83 -27.04 30.58 11.79
C HIS A 83 -27.89 30.08 12.97
N PRO A 84 -27.37 29.19 13.84
CA PRO A 84 -27.88 29.04 15.20
C PRO A 84 -27.17 29.97 16.19
N ASN A 85 -27.97 30.45 17.14
CA ASN A 85 -27.71 31.58 18.02
C ASN A 85 -26.63 31.36 19.11
N HIS A 86 -26.10 32.52 19.49
CA HIS A 86 -25.21 32.87 20.60
C HIS A 86 -25.60 32.32 22.00
N LEU A 87 -24.57 31.99 22.78
CA LEU A 87 -24.60 32.08 24.26
C LEU A 87 -23.93 33.40 24.71
N ASN A 88 -24.61 34.05 25.65
CA ASN A 88 -24.44 35.42 26.16
C ASN A 88 -23.07 35.76 26.78
N TYR A 89 -22.58 36.99 26.54
CA TYR A 89 -21.85 37.76 27.55
C TYR A 89 -22.24 39.26 27.53
N ARG A 90 -22.29 39.81 28.75
CA ARG A 90 -22.81 41.13 29.17
C ARG A 90 -22.17 42.34 28.47
N ASN A 91 -23.01 43.34 28.20
CA ASN A 91 -22.66 44.71 27.78
C ASN A 91 -21.88 45.49 28.87
N TYR A 92 -20.86 46.24 28.42
CA TYR A 92 -20.38 47.50 29.01
C TYR A 92 -20.31 48.55 27.87
N PRO A 93 -20.70 49.82 28.09
CA PRO A 93 -20.82 50.80 27.01
C PRO A 93 -19.54 51.63 26.86
N GLY A 94 -19.12 51.88 25.61
CA GLY A 94 -18.20 52.95 25.27
C GLY A 94 -17.20 52.57 24.18
N HIS A 95 -17.22 53.38 23.12
CA HIS A 95 -16.22 53.51 22.05
C HIS A 95 -16.50 52.82 20.71
N SER A 96 -16.20 53.62 19.70
CA SER A 96 -16.63 53.65 18.31
C SER A 96 -15.62 52.99 17.37
N ASN A 97 -16.15 52.32 16.34
CA ASN A 97 -15.57 52.07 15.00
C ASN A 97 -14.06 51.79 14.87
N TYR A 98 -13.70 50.50 14.88
CA TYR A 98 -12.85 49.84 13.86
C TYR A 98 -12.88 48.34 14.17
N SER A 99 -13.27 47.48 13.22
CA SER A 99 -13.09 46.04 13.37
C SER A 99 -12.24 45.51 12.23
N ASP A 100 -10.94 45.39 12.50
CA ASP A 100 -10.11 44.39 11.85
C ASP A 100 -10.65 43.02 12.25
N TYR A 101 -11.27 42.32 11.30
CA TYR A 101 -11.41 40.87 11.38
C TYR A 101 -10.53 40.26 10.29
N CYS A 102 -9.29 39.94 10.66
CA CYS A 102 -8.52 38.93 9.97
C CYS A 102 -9.17 37.57 10.24
N SER A 103 -10.08 37.13 9.38
CA SER A 103 -10.42 35.71 9.27
C SER A 103 -9.18 34.97 8.75
N HIS A 104 -8.54 34.17 9.61
CA HIS A 104 -7.59 33.16 9.15
C HIS A 104 -8.38 32.12 8.37
N SER A 105 -8.25 32.17 7.05
CA SER A 105 -8.60 31.08 6.17
C SER A 105 -7.29 30.51 5.68
N ASP A 106 -7.02 29.25 6.01
CA ASP A 106 -5.90 28.49 5.47
C ASP A 106 -6.20 28.20 3.98
N HIS A 107 -5.98 29.20 3.12
CA HIS A 107 -5.99 29.04 1.68
C HIS A 107 -4.63 28.54 1.23
N VAL A 108 -4.57 27.30 0.75
CA VAL A 108 -3.40 26.78 0.01
C VAL A 108 -3.60 27.16 -1.47
N ASP A 109 -3.01 28.27 -1.89
CA ASP A 109 -3.00 28.67 -3.30
C ASP A 109 -1.96 27.86 -4.10
N PHE A 110 -2.41 27.02 -5.04
CA PHE A 110 -1.53 26.40 -6.02
C PHE A 110 -1.36 27.31 -7.24
N HIS A 111 -0.21 27.99 -7.34
CA HIS A 111 0.20 28.65 -8.59
C HIS A 111 0.93 27.66 -9.51
N LEU A 112 0.27 27.23 -10.59
CA LEU A 112 0.94 26.57 -11.72
C LEU A 112 1.67 27.62 -12.56
N GLY A 113 2.89 27.96 -12.17
CA GLY A 113 3.75 28.88 -12.91
C GLY A 113 4.30 28.26 -14.19
N SER A 114 3.93 28.84 -15.34
CA SER A 114 4.64 28.64 -16.61
C SER A 114 6.00 29.34 -16.56
N SER A 115 7.09 28.64 -16.83
CA SER A 115 8.42 29.23 -16.97
C SER A 115 8.51 30.08 -18.24
N LYS A 116 8.62 31.40 -18.06
CA LYS A 116 9.21 32.29 -19.07
C LYS A 116 10.08 33.34 -18.40
N TYR A 117 11.36 33.29 -18.80
CA TYR A 117 12.40 34.29 -18.66
C TYR A 117 11.89 35.74 -18.58
N CYS A 118 12.36 36.50 -17.59
CA CYS A 118 12.58 37.94 -17.73
C CYS A 118 13.96 38.29 -17.15
N ASN A 119 14.70 38.98 -18.01
CA ASN A 119 16.08 39.41 -17.90
C ASN A 119 16.21 40.67 -17.05
N ASP A 120 17.39 40.88 -16.45
CA ASP A 120 17.80 42.10 -15.77
C ASP A 120 17.53 43.37 -16.58
N SER A 121 17.07 44.45 -15.93
CA SER A 121 17.34 45.83 -16.34
C SER A 121 17.07 46.84 -15.20
N ASN A 122 18.14 47.57 -14.86
CA ASN A 122 18.23 48.68 -13.92
C ASN A 122 17.24 49.82 -14.20
N HIS A 123 16.76 50.53 -13.17
CA HIS A 123 16.78 52.01 -13.15
C HIS A 123 16.69 52.61 -11.73
N TYR A 124 17.44 53.71 -11.59
CA TYR A 124 17.82 54.48 -10.41
C TYR A 124 16.68 55.26 -9.70
N SER A 125 16.81 55.31 -8.36
CA SER A 125 16.66 56.41 -7.37
C SER A 125 15.50 57.42 -7.49
N HIS A 126 14.72 57.54 -6.40
CA HIS A 126 14.64 58.79 -5.64
C HIS A 126 14.44 58.49 -4.14
N SER A 127 15.28 59.13 -3.33
CA SER A 127 15.30 59.15 -1.86
C SER A 127 14.16 59.97 -1.27
N ASN A 128 13.54 59.49 -0.18
CA ASN A 128 13.19 60.29 1.01
C ASN A 128 12.76 59.40 2.20
N HIS A 129 13.53 59.52 3.28
CA HIS A 129 13.20 59.39 4.72
C HIS A 129 11.83 58.78 5.14
N HIS A 130 11.83 57.65 5.85
CA HIS A 130 11.86 57.56 7.32
C HIS A 130 11.82 56.08 7.77
N ASP A 131 12.36 55.86 8.97
CA ASP A 131 12.59 54.58 9.67
C ASP A 131 11.50 53.51 9.51
N HIS A 132 11.89 52.25 9.30
CA HIS A 132 11.39 51.08 10.04
C HIS A 132 12.21 49.81 9.69
N SER A 133 12.93 49.30 10.71
CA SER A 133 13.37 47.90 10.95
C SER A 133 13.60 46.96 9.77
N ASP A 134 14.86 46.58 9.55
CA ASP A 134 15.28 45.43 8.76
C ASP A 134 14.74 44.11 9.35
N ALA A 135 13.95 43.38 8.57
CA ALA A 135 13.70 41.94 8.74
C ALA A 135 14.49 41.18 7.66
N PRO A 136 15.11 40.03 7.98
CA PRO A 136 16.06 39.38 7.09
C PRO A 136 15.39 38.70 5.89
N TYR A 137 16.08 38.76 4.75
CA TYR A 137 15.83 37.98 3.55
C TYR A 137 15.50 36.51 3.87
N ASN A 138 14.28 36.07 3.56
CA ASN A 138 13.95 34.66 3.48
C ASN A 138 14.58 34.08 2.22
N SER A 139 15.58 33.20 2.39
CA SER A 139 16.03 32.31 1.33
C SER A 139 14.86 31.40 0.94
N HIS A 140 14.47 31.41 -0.33
CA HIS A 140 13.57 30.41 -0.87
C HIS A 140 14.25 29.03 -0.78
N HIS A 141 13.89 28.29 0.27
CA HIS A 141 14.11 26.85 0.34
C HIS A 141 13.32 26.24 -0.82
N PHE A 142 14.01 25.62 -1.78
CA PHE A 142 13.37 24.72 -2.71
C PHE A 142 12.93 23.51 -1.88
N ASP A 143 11.66 23.49 -1.47
CA ASP A 143 11.06 22.29 -0.92
C ASP A 143 11.06 21.23 -2.03
N HIS A 144 11.93 20.23 -1.85
CA HIS A 144 11.78 18.96 -2.51
C HIS A 144 10.35 18.48 -2.27
N PHE A 145 9.64 18.09 -3.32
CA PHE A 145 8.31 17.48 -3.22
C PHE A 145 8.34 16.39 -2.13
N HIS A 146 7.85 16.71 -0.95
CA HIS A 146 7.70 15.76 0.14
C HIS A 146 6.59 14.80 -0.27
N HIS A 147 6.98 13.55 -0.54
CA HIS A 147 6.04 12.46 -0.66
C HIS A 147 5.21 12.43 0.62
N SER A 148 3.89 12.58 0.51
CA SER A 148 2.97 12.47 1.65
C SER A 148 3.18 11.11 2.31
N THR A 149 3.82 11.10 3.48
CA THR A 149 4.07 9.89 4.27
C THR A 149 2.78 9.42 4.91
N ALA A 150 2.45 8.13 4.79
CA ALA A 150 1.25 7.53 5.37
C ALA A 150 1.39 7.20 6.87
N GLY A 151 1.83 8.19 7.65
CA GLY A 151 2.17 8.05 9.06
C GLY A 151 3.63 7.65 9.30
N PRO A 152 4.02 7.36 10.56
CA PRO A 152 5.41 7.14 10.93
C PRO A 152 5.98 5.87 10.28
N GLN A 153 7.25 5.95 9.90
CA GLN A 153 8.00 4.88 9.24
C GLN A 153 8.79 4.03 10.24
N PHE A 154 9.04 2.76 9.93
CA PHE A 154 9.76 1.84 10.82
C PHE A 154 11.26 2.15 10.93
N SER A 155 11.85 2.84 9.95
CA SER A 155 13.28 3.21 9.90
C SER A 155 14.23 2.01 9.97
N CYS A 156 13.87 0.91 9.31
CA CYS A 156 14.66 -0.30 9.10
C CYS A 156 15.38 -0.83 10.36
N PRO A 157 14.64 -1.19 11.43
CA PRO A 157 15.25 -1.61 12.68
C PRO A 157 15.91 -2.99 12.55
N PRO A 158 16.84 -3.35 13.47
CA PRO A 158 17.50 -4.66 13.47
C PRO A 158 16.54 -5.84 13.66
N THR A 159 15.39 -5.60 14.31
CA THR A 159 14.34 -6.59 14.59
C THR A 159 13.63 -7.06 13.32
N GLY A 160 13.02 -8.25 13.39
CA GLY A 160 11.97 -8.64 12.44
C GLY A 160 10.61 -8.09 12.85
N PHE A 161 9.63 -8.30 11.99
CA PHE A 161 8.21 -8.05 12.22
C PHE A 161 7.43 -9.32 11.99
N LEU A 162 6.42 -9.53 12.80
CA LEU A 162 5.65 -10.76 12.83
C LEU A 162 4.17 -10.40 12.90
N VAL A 163 3.40 -10.93 11.95
CA VAL A 163 1.94 -11.00 12.09
C VAL A 163 1.58 -12.35 12.68
N GLN A 164 0.63 -12.37 13.62
CA GLN A 164 0.18 -13.60 14.27
C GLN A 164 -1.32 -13.61 14.50
N GLY A 165 -1.98 -14.71 14.12
CA GLY A 165 -3.38 -14.94 14.41
C GLY A 165 -3.60 -15.25 15.89
N THR A 166 -4.55 -14.56 16.51
CA THR A 166 -4.97 -14.79 17.89
C THR A 166 -6.49 -14.94 17.97
N SER A 167 -7.01 -15.31 19.14
CA SER A 167 -8.46 -15.33 19.38
C SER A 167 -9.14 -13.96 19.27
N SER A 168 -8.36 -12.87 19.33
CA SER A 168 -8.83 -11.48 19.26
C SER A 168 -8.51 -10.80 17.92
N GLY A 169 -8.19 -11.59 16.89
CA GLY A 169 -7.78 -11.12 15.57
C GLY A 169 -6.26 -11.21 15.35
N VAL A 170 -5.77 -10.57 14.29
CA VAL A 170 -4.35 -10.62 13.92
C VAL A 170 -3.58 -9.50 14.61
N THR A 171 -2.46 -9.83 15.26
CA THR A 171 -1.54 -8.86 15.87
C THR A 171 -0.37 -8.55 14.95
N LEU A 172 0.22 -7.36 15.11
CA LEU A 172 1.54 -7.01 14.61
C LEU A 172 2.48 -6.83 15.81
N SER A 173 3.61 -7.53 15.78
CA SER A 173 4.68 -7.42 16.78
C SER A 173 6.03 -7.18 16.09
N SER A 174 6.94 -6.47 16.75
CA SER A 174 8.37 -6.62 16.44
C SER A 174 8.91 -7.86 17.15
N ILE A 175 9.93 -8.48 16.56
CA ILE A 175 10.58 -9.66 17.12
C ILE A 175 12.10 -9.51 17.08
N ASP A 176 12.74 -9.74 18.22
CA ASP A 176 14.15 -10.06 18.26
C ASP A 176 14.30 -11.55 17.90
N ILE A 177 14.75 -11.80 16.67
CA ILE A 177 14.87 -13.16 16.11
C ILE A 177 15.88 -14.01 16.89
N THR A 178 16.85 -13.39 17.57
CA THR A 178 17.87 -14.11 18.33
C THR A 178 17.39 -14.56 19.71
N THR A 179 16.53 -13.76 20.35
CA THR A 179 16.01 -14.05 21.69
C THR A 179 14.57 -14.56 21.68
N GLY A 180 13.88 -14.49 20.54
CA GLY A 180 12.47 -14.84 20.39
C GLY A 180 11.52 -13.85 21.08
N GLN A 181 12.05 -12.79 21.70
CA GLN A 181 11.27 -11.77 22.39
C GLN A 181 10.42 -10.99 21.41
N GLN A 182 9.11 -10.97 21.65
CA GLN A 182 8.17 -10.19 20.87
C GLN A 182 7.72 -8.95 21.64
N THR A 183 7.63 -7.82 20.95
CA THR A 183 6.99 -6.61 21.47
C THR A 183 5.77 -6.30 20.62
N LEU A 184 4.59 -6.30 21.25
CA LEU A 184 3.34 -5.96 20.57
C LEU A 184 3.39 -4.50 20.08
N ILE A 185 3.14 -4.30 18.79
CA ILE A 185 2.99 -2.97 18.19
C ILE A 185 1.50 -2.63 18.13
N ARG A 186 0.68 -3.57 17.63
CA ARG A 186 -0.78 -3.38 17.52
C ARG A 186 -1.52 -4.70 17.55
N SER A 187 -2.68 -4.70 18.19
CA SER A 187 -3.66 -5.77 18.08
C SER A 187 -4.71 -5.47 17.01
N ASN A 188 -5.26 -6.53 16.42
CA ASN A 188 -6.37 -6.49 15.48
C ASN A 188 -6.14 -5.57 14.26
N ILE A 189 -5.03 -5.78 13.54
CA ILE A 189 -4.62 -4.93 12.42
C ILE A 189 -5.54 -4.99 11.19
N ALA A 190 -6.41 -6.01 11.06
CA ALA A 190 -7.27 -6.15 9.88
C ALA A 190 -8.70 -6.65 10.20
N GLY A 191 -9.18 -6.40 11.42
CA GLY A 191 -10.51 -6.86 11.85
C GLY A 191 -10.64 -8.38 11.72
N ASN A 192 -11.65 -8.81 10.96
CA ASN A 192 -11.94 -10.23 10.72
C ASN A 192 -11.15 -10.85 9.55
N SER A 193 -10.24 -10.10 8.93
CA SER A 193 -9.40 -10.63 7.84
C SER A 193 -8.19 -11.36 8.40
N GLU A 194 -7.80 -12.45 7.74
CA GLU A 194 -6.47 -13.00 7.91
C GLU A 194 -5.46 -12.03 7.28
N VAL A 195 -4.29 -11.91 7.90
CA VAL A 195 -3.16 -11.14 7.35
C VAL A 195 -1.97 -12.06 7.21
N ASN A 196 -1.42 -12.10 6.02
CA ASN A 196 -0.30 -12.97 5.65
C ASN A 196 0.47 -12.34 4.48
N ALA A 197 1.48 -13.03 3.95
CA ALA A 197 2.41 -12.55 2.94
C ALA A 197 3.11 -11.25 3.36
N LEU A 198 3.68 -11.17 4.55
CA LEU A 198 4.25 -9.93 5.08
C LEU A 198 5.57 -9.60 4.36
N GLY A 199 5.78 -8.34 4.00
CA GLY A 199 7.04 -7.88 3.41
C GLY A 199 7.42 -6.48 3.89
N TYR A 200 8.72 -6.21 3.99
CA TYR A 200 9.24 -4.90 4.40
C TYR A 200 9.81 -4.14 3.21
N ASN A 201 9.24 -2.98 2.88
CA ASN A 201 9.76 -2.15 1.79
C ASN A 201 10.81 -1.15 2.30
N ALA A 202 12.08 -1.41 2.03
CA ALA A 202 13.19 -0.55 2.47
C ALA A 202 13.20 0.86 1.84
N ARG A 203 12.38 1.14 0.82
CA ARG A 203 12.34 2.46 0.17
C ARG A 203 11.37 3.44 0.81
N ASP A 204 10.32 2.95 1.48
CA ASP A 204 9.39 3.79 2.23
C ASP A 204 9.27 3.42 3.70
N ASP A 205 10.01 2.40 4.16
CA ASP A 205 10.04 1.96 5.54
C ASP A 205 8.64 1.59 6.09
N TYR A 206 7.81 0.99 5.24
CA TYR A 206 6.54 0.41 5.61
C TYR A 206 6.51 -1.10 5.43
N LEU A 207 5.62 -1.75 6.18
CA LEU A 207 5.26 -3.14 5.97
C LEU A 207 4.09 -3.21 4.98
N TYR A 208 4.11 -4.24 4.15
CA TYR A 208 3.02 -4.57 3.24
C TYR A 208 2.59 -6.01 3.49
N ALA A 209 1.29 -6.27 3.41
CA ALA A 209 0.73 -7.60 3.62
C ALA A 209 -0.53 -7.79 2.79
N VAL A 210 -0.97 -9.03 2.64
CA VAL A 210 -2.29 -9.35 2.11
C VAL A 210 -3.27 -9.49 3.25
N ALA A 211 -4.37 -8.72 3.23
CA ALA A 211 -5.53 -8.93 4.08
C ALA A 211 -6.64 -9.61 3.26
N GLN A 212 -7.09 -10.79 3.72
CA GLN A 212 -8.03 -11.64 2.99
C GLN A 212 -9.08 -12.26 3.91
N ASN A 213 -10.31 -12.43 3.40
CA ASN A 213 -11.36 -13.16 4.12
C ASN A 213 -11.33 -14.66 3.80
N GLY A 214 -11.92 -15.49 4.67
CA GLY A 214 -11.93 -16.95 4.48
C GLY A 214 -12.65 -17.44 3.21
N LEU A 215 -13.52 -16.62 2.61
CA LEU A 215 -14.19 -16.92 1.34
C LEU A 215 -13.38 -16.46 0.11
N LEU A 216 -12.26 -15.75 0.31
CA LEU A 216 -11.38 -15.21 -0.73
C LEU A 216 -12.11 -14.29 -1.73
N THR A 217 -13.22 -13.69 -1.31
CA THR A 217 -13.99 -12.71 -2.10
C THR A 217 -13.46 -11.29 -1.94
N SER A 218 -12.76 -11.03 -0.84
CA SER A 218 -12.08 -9.76 -0.56
C SER A 218 -10.62 -10.07 -0.26
N ILE A 219 -9.72 -9.61 -1.12
CA ILE A 219 -8.27 -9.80 -1.00
C ILE A 219 -7.61 -8.47 -1.33
N SER A 220 -7.12 -7.79 -0.31
CA SER A 220 -6.49 -6.47 -0.45
C SER A 220 -5.01 -6.53 -0.10
N ILE A 221 -4.21 -5.65 -0.71
CA ILE A 221 -2.86 -5.36 -0.23
C ILE A 221 -2.96 -4.15 0.70
N ILE A 222 -2.54 -4.36 1.93
CA ILE A 222 -2.52 -3.35 2.98
C ILE A 222 -1.10 -2.91 3.25
N ARG A 223 -0.96 -1.70 3.75
CA ARG A 223 0.28 -1.12 4.24
C ARG A 223 0.14 -0.78 5.71
N LEU A 224 1.12 -1.17 6.52
CA LEU A 224 1.19 -0.88 7.95
C LEU A 224 2.33 0.10 8.22
N ASN A 225 2.02 1.13 9.00
CA ASN A 225 2.99 2.10 9.49
C ASN A 225 3.64 1.65 10.82
N ALA A 226 4.59 2.41 11.34
CA ALA A 226 5.32 2.06 12.57
C ALA A 226 4.47 1.99 13.85
N ARG A 227 3.26 2.57 13.83
CA ARG A 227 2.25 2.42 14.89
C ARG A 227 1.33 1.22 14.65
N GLY A 228 1.51 0.51 13.55
CA GLY A 228 0.63 -0.55 13.06
C GLY A 228 -0.67 -0.04 12.43
N ASP A 229 -0.84 1.27 12.20
CA ASP A 229 -2.05 1.75 11.52
C ASP A 229 -2.07 1.23 10.09
N VAL A 230 -3.26 0.83 9.64
CA VAL A 230 -3.45 0.14 8.37
C VAL A 230 -4.07 1.07 7.34
N SER A 231 -3.50 1.07 6.14
CA SER A 231 -4.05 1.71 4.95
C SER A 231 -4.18 0.68 3.82
N VAL A 232 -5.27 0.74 3.06
CA VAL A 232 -5.45 -0.11 1.89
C VAL A 232 -4.69 0.52 0.71
N VAL A 233 -3.76 -0.24 0.11
CA VAL A 233 -2.96 0.21 -1.03
C VAL A 233 -3.49 -0.37 -2.33
N VAL A 234 -3.89 -1.65 -2.31
CA VAL A 234 -4.62 -2.29 -3.42
C VAL A 234 -5.93 -2.84 -2.87
N PRO A 235 -7.09 -2.28 -3.22
CA PRO A 235 -8.36 -2.68 -2.62
C PRO A 235 -8.82 -4.07 -3.05
N GLN A 236 -8.39 -4.56 -4.22
CA GLN A 236 -8.64 -5.92 -4.67
C GLN A 236 -7.47 -6.42 -5.53
N VAL A 237 -6.89 -7.54 -5.14
CA VAL A 237 -5.90 -8.28 -5.94
C VAL A 237 -6.58 -8.86 -7.17
N ALA A 238 -6.09 -8.50 -8.35
CA ALA A 238 -6.59 -8.99 -9.61
C ALA A 238 -5.96 -10.34 -9.98
N ASN A 239 -6.58 -11.06 -10.91
CA ASN A 239 -6.07 -12.30 -11.50
C ASN A 239 -5.88 -13.48 -10.53
N LYS A 240 -6.38 -13.38 -9.30
CA LYS A 240 -6.31 -14.46 -8.31
C LYS A 240 -7.16 -15.65 -8.75
N LEU A 241 -6.56 -16.84 -8.76
CA LEU A 241 -7.28 -18.09 -8.92
C LEU A 241 -7.75 -18.61 -7.54
N ALA A 242 -9.04 -18.47 -7.25
CA ALA A 242 -9.64 -18.88 -5.97
C ALA A 242 -9.37 -20.36 -5.61
N LEU A 243 -9.30 -21.25 -6.61
CA LEU A 243 -9.01 -22.67 -6.45
C LEU A 243 -7.65 -22.99 -5.81
N LEU A 244 -6.72 -22.04 -5.74
CA LEU A 244 -5.41 -22.26 -5.13
C LEU A 244 -5.40 -21.96 -3.62
N GLY A 245 -6.38 -21.22 -3.09
CA GLY A 245 -6.41 -20.79 -1.69
C GLY A 245 -5.90 -19.37 -1.45
N GLY A 246 -5.79 -18.97 -0.19
CA GLY A 246 -5.31 -17.64 0.22
C GLY A 246 -3.82 -17.43 -0.01
N PHE A 247 -3.38 -16.18 -0.10
CA PHE A 247 -1.95 -15.88 -0.12
C PHE A 247 -1.34 -16.19 1.25
N ASN A 248 -0.20 -16.87 1.26
CA ASN A 248 0.48 -17.26 2.50
C ASN A 248 1.98 -16.95 2.51
N ALA A 249 2.54 -16.42 1.43
CA ALA A 249 3.96 -16.12 1.35
C ALA A 249 4.13 -14.78 0.62
N GLY A 250 4.96 -13.92 1.18
CA GLY A 250 5.18 -12.56 0.70
C GLY A 250 6.57 -12.07 1.05
N ASP A 251 7.17 -11.25 0.20
CA ASP A 251 8.25 -10.35 0.63
C ASP A 251 8.44 -9.22 -0.39
N VAL A 252 9.09 -8.14 0.03
CA VAL A 252 9.46 -7.02 -0.83
C VAL A 252 10.96 -7.08 -1.13
N ASP A 253 11.28 -7.00 -2.41
CA ASP A 253 12.64 -7.13 -2.88
C ASP A 253 13.42 -5.80 -2.94
N GLU A 254 14.68 -5.87 -3.37
CA GLU A 254 15.61 -4.73 -3.46
C GLU A 254 15.14 -3.58 -4.38
N ASN A 255 14.19 -3.87 -5.28
CA ASN A 255 13.61 -2.94 -6.24
C ASN A 255 12.21 -2.47 -5.81
N SER A 256 11.83 -2.70 -4.55
CA SER A 256 10.48 -2.48 -4.04
C SER A 256 9.40 -3.23 -4.82
N GLN A 257 9.74 -4.40 -5.36
CA GLN A 257 8.75 -5.28 -5.95
C GLN A 257 8.24 -6.24 -4.88
N TYR A 258 6.95 -6.23 -4.66
CA TYR A 258 6.29 -7.10 -3.70
C TYR A 258 5.83 -8.37 -4.38
N TRP A 259 6.35 -9.50 -3.91
CA TRP A 259 6.12 -10.82 -4.45
C TRP A 259 5.23 -11.60 -3.51
N ILE A 260 4.03 -11.98 -3.97
CA ILE A 260 3.09 -12.79 -3.19
C ILE A 260 2.74 -14.10 -3.88
N SER A 261 2.44 -15.14 -3.09
CA SER A 261 2.17 -16.48 -3.60
C SER A 261 1.22 -17.30 -2.72
N THR A 262 0.63 -18.29 -3.36
CA THR A 262 -0.17 -19.37 -2.77
C THR A 262 0.66 -20.65 -2.72
N SER A 263 1.37 -20.84 -1.63
CA SER A 263 2.22 -21.99 -1.36
C SER A 263 3.26 -22.27 -2.45
N GLY A 264 3.73 -21.22 -3.12
CA GLY A 264 4.67 -21.33 -4.24
C GLY A 264 4.06 -21.80 -5.56
N ASN A 265 2.73 -21.99 -5.66
CA ASN A 265 2.06 -22.53 -6.85
C ASN A 265 1.78 -21.48 -7.94
N ASP A 266 1.72 -20.21 -7.52
CA ASP A 266 1.53 -19.04 -8.36
C ASP A 266 2.40 -17.89 -7.84
N TRP A 267 2.48 -16.79 -8.58
CA TRP A 267 3.25 -15.62 -8.18
C TRP A 267 2.61 -14.36 -8.76
N TYR A 268 2.66 -13.28 -7.99
CA TYR A 268 2.16 -11.96 -8.37
C TYR A 268 3.19 -10.95 -7.93
N GLN A 269 3.46 -9.98 -8.79
CA GLN A 269 4.46 -8.95 -8.58
C GLN A 269 3.76 -7.60 -8.63
N TYR A 270 3.90 -6.83 -7.55
CA TYR A 270 3.38 -5.48 -7.41
C TYR A 270 4.51 -4.48 -7.29
N ASP A 271 4.41 -3.35 -7.98
CA ASP A 271 5.38 -2.27 -7.83
C ASP A 271 5.01 -1.40 -6.63
N LEU A 272 5.81 -1.48 -5.56
CA LEU A 272 5.67 -0.66 -4.35
C LEU A 272 6.74 0.42 -4.28
N ARG A 273 7.47 0.70 -5.36
CA ARG A 273 8.49 1.74 -5.35
C ARG A 273 7.83 3.11 -5.25
N PRO A 274 8.09 3.92 -4.19
CA PRO A 274 7.49 5.23 -4.05
C PRO A 274 7.83 6.13 -5.24
N GLY A 275 6.82 6.88 -5.73
CA GLY A 275 6.98 7.79 -6.87
C GLY A 275 7.09 7.11 -8.24
N SER A 276 7.01 5.78 -8.32
CA SER A 276 6.95 5.09 -9.61
C SER A 276 5.61 5.35 -10.32
N ALA A 277 5.64 5.39 -11.66
CA ALA A 277 4.42 5.55 -12.47
C ALA A 277 3.46 4.36 -12.36
N THR A 278 3.95 3.22 -11.88
CA THR A 278 3.23 1.96 -11.68
C THR A 278 3.02 1.62 -10.20
N TYR A 279 3.22 2.59 -9.29
CA TYR A 279 3.03 2.37 -7.86
C TYR A 279 1.65 1.76 -7.55
N ALA A 280 1.64 0.75 -6.69
CA ALA A 280 0.49 -0.07 -6.32
C ALA A 280 -0.17 -0.85 -7.47
N GLN A 281 0.50 -0.99 -8.62
CA GLN A 281 -0.01 -1.78 -9.75
C GLN A 281 0.61 -3.17 -9.79
N GLN A 282 -0.20 -4.14 -10.21
CA GLN A 282 0.27 -5.48 -10.54
C GLN A 282 1.05 -5.41 -11.86
N VAL A 283 2.37 -5.58 -11.81
CA VAL A 283 3.24 -5.48 -12.99
C VAL A 283 3.49 -6.82 -13.68
N ALA A 284 3.32 -7.92 -12.96
CA ALA A 284 3.42 -9.27 -13.53
C ALA A 284 2.73 -10.31 -12.64
N TYR A 285 2.35 -11.44 -13.22
CA TYR A 285 1.86 -12.61 -12.50
C TYR A 285 1.95 -13.88 -13.34
N GLY A 286 1.78 -15.02 -12.70
CA GLY A 286 1.66 -16.29 -13.38
C GLY A 286 1.33 -17.44 -12.43
N THR A 287 0.87 -18.54 -13.02
CA THR A 287 0.70 -19.81 -12.31
C THR A 287 1.72 -20.82 -12.81
N LEU A 288 2.22 -21.66 -11.92
CA LEU A 288 3.14 -22.72 -12.31
C LEU A 288 2.35 -23.92 -12.82
N PRO A 289 2.75 -24.49 -13.98
CA PRO A 289 2.27 -25.80 -14.41
C PRO A 289 2.47 -26.83 -13.30
N LEU A 290 1.58 -27.83 -13.21
CA LEU A 290 1.55 -28.80 -12.11
C LEU A 290 2.92 -29.44 -11.84
N LEU A 291 3.66 -29.83 -12.89
CA LEU A 291 4.99 -30.46 -12.78
C LEU A 291 6.12 -29.49 -12.41
N SER A 292 5.87 -28.18 -12.45
CA SER A 292 6.82 -27.12 -12.08
C SER A 292 6.53 -26.52 -10.71
N ARG A 293 5.44 -26.93 -10.06
CA ARG A 293 5.12 -26.56 -8.68
C ARG A 293 6.09 -27.22 -7.70
N PRO A 294 6.36 -26.61 -6.53
CA PRO A 294 7.20 -27.26 -5.54
C PRO A 294 6.50 -28.52 -5.02
N ALA A 295 7.24 -29.62 -4.90
CA ALA A 295 6.74 -30.83 -4.23
C ALA A 295 6.73 -30.69 -2.70
N GLN A 296 7.43 -29.67 -2.21
CA GLN A 296 7.54 -29.30 -0.81
C GLN A 296 6.45 -28.32 -0.41
N VAL A 297 6.05 -28.38 0.86
CA VAL A 297 5.20 -27.34 1.44
C VAL A 297 6.03 -26.07 1.56
N ILE A 298 5.58 -25.01 0.89
CA ILE A 298 6.13 -23.66 1.00
C ILE A 298 5.14 -22.82 1.81
N ALA A 299 5.49 -22.54 3.06
CA ALA A 299 4.62 -21.80 3.95
C ALA A 299 4.96 -20.32 4.01
N ASP A 300 6.20 -19.94 3.71
CA ASP A 300 6.64 -18.54 3.60
C ASP A 300 7.98 -18.47 2.81
N TRP A 301 8.41 -17.28 2.42
CA TRP A 301 9.69 -17.00 1.76
C TRP A 301 10.25 -15.63 2.13
N ALA A 302 11.51 -15.37 1.78
CA ALA A 302 12.09 -14.03 1.87
C ALA A 302 13.08 -13.76 0.74
N TYR A 303 13.26 -12.48 0.40
CA TYR A 303 14.38 -12.02 -0.40
C TYR A 303 15.64 -11.92 0.47
N VAL A 304 16.74 -12.53 0.00
CA VAL A 304 18.01 -12.56 0.74
C VAL A 304 19.02 -11.68 0.02
N PRO A 305 19.46 -10.55 0.61
CA PRO A 305 20.52 -9.74 0.03
C PRO A 305 21.79 -10.57 -0.22
N GLY A 306 22.34 -10.48 -1.43
CA GLY A 306 23.50 -11.29 -1.85
C GLY A 306 23.16 -12.75 -2.18
N GLY A 307 21.93 -13.21 -1.94
CA GLY A 307 21.43 -14.55 -2.26
C GLY A 307 21.11 -14.79 -3.74
N GLY A 308 21.48 -13.88 -4.64
CA GLY A 308 21.17 -13.97 -6.08
C GLY A 308 19.76 -13.52 -6.44
N ASN A 309 19.33 -13.78 -7.69
CA ASN A 309 18.04 -13.32 -8.20
C ASN A 309 16.88 -14.29 -7.86
N PHE A 310 16.70 -14.54 -6.56
CA PHE A 310 15.79 -15.55 -6.05
C PHE A 310 14.98 -15.04 -4.85
N LEU A 311 13.80 -15.63 -4.65
CA LEU A 311 13.14 -15.68 -3.35
C LEU A 311 13.51 -17.02 -2.71
N TRP A 312 13.85 -17.01 -1.43
CA TRP A 312 14.32 -18.18 -0.70
C TRP A 312 13.28 -18.63 0.32
N ALA A 313 13.04 -19.93 0.39
CA ALA A 313 12.06 -20.51 1.30
C ALA A 313 12.68 -21.68 2.09
N ILE A 314 12.15 -21.90 3.28
CA ILE A 314 12.40 -23.14 4.03
C ILE A 314 11.21 -24.05 3.77
N GLY A 315 11.42 -25.06 2.93
CA GLY A 315 10.39 -26.00 2.53
C GLY A 315 10.33 -27.21 3.45
N THR A 316 9.16 -27.85 3.48
CA THR A 316 8.99 -29.16 4.11
C THR A 316 8.78 -30.23 3.06
N ALA A 317 9.74 -31.15 2.95
CA ALA A 317 9.69 -32.31 2.09
C ALA A 317 9.12 -33.54 2.83
N SER A 318 8.78 -34.58 2.06
CA SER A 318 8.22 -35.83 2.59
C SER A 318 8.99 -36.38 3.79
N GLY A 319 8.27 -36.86 4.80
CA GLY A 319 8.88 -37.47 5.99
C GLY A 319 9.40 -36.46 7.02
N GLY A 320 8.97 -35.20 6.96
CA GLY A 320 9.28 -34.19 7.98
C GLY A 320 10.60 -33.47 7.71
N ARG A 321 11.13 -33.58 6.49
CA ARG A 321 12.47 -33.10 6.18
C ARG A 321 12.43 -31.61 5.86
N THR A 322 13.31 -30.86 6.50
CA THR A 322 13.49 -29.43 6.24
C THR A 322 14.47 -29.25 5.09
N VAL A 323 14.08 -28.48 4.08
CA VAL A 323 14.90 -28.26 2.87
C VAL A 323 14.99 -26.78 2.54
N LEU A 324 16.12 -26.36 1.95
CA LEU A 324 16.27 -25.02 1.40
C LEU A 324 15.78 -25.01 -0.04
N MET A 325 14.85 -24.11 -0.34
CA MET A 325 14.24 -23.94 -1.65
C MET A 325 14.57 -22.55 -2.18
N GLN A 326 14.75 -22.42 -3.49
CA GLN A 326 14.84 -21.13 -4.17
C GLN A 326 13.83 -21.07 -5.32
N PHE A 327 13.17 -19.91 -5.45
CA PHE A 327 12.33 -19.57 -6.58
C PHE A 327 13.04 -18.52 -7.44
N SER A 328 13.35 -18.87 -8.69
CA SER A 328 13.97 -17.93 -9.63
C SER A 328 12.98 -16.85 -10.06
N ARG A 329 13.29 -15.59 -9.76
CA ARG A 329 12.49 -14.45 -10.23
C ARG A 329 12.63 -14.22 -11.74
N SER A 330 13.66 -14.74 -12.40
CA SER A 330 13.80 -14.65 -13.86
C SER A 330 13.08 -15.78 -14.59
N THR A 331 13.34 -17.04 -14.22
CA THR A 331 12.78 -18.19 -14.95
C THR A 331 11.45 -18.70 -14.38
N LYS A 332 11.03 -18.18 -13.22
CA LYS A 332 9.84 -18.62 -12.47
C LYS A 332 9.85 -20.12 -12.18
N ARG A 333 10.99 -20.63 -11.70
CA ARG A 333 11.18 -22.06 -11.40
C ARG A 333 11.67 -22.26 -9.99
N TRP A 334 11.16 -23.30 -9.35
CA TRP A 334 11.64 -23.79 -8.06
C TRP A 334 12.86 -24.69 -8.22
N THR A 335 13.74 -24.67 -7.24
CA THR A 335 14.86 -25.62 -7.11
C THR A 335 15.06 -25.91 -5.63
N GLN A 336 15.10 -27.20 -5.27
CA GLN A 336 15.60 -27.61 -3.96
C GLN A 336 17.12 -27.53 -4.00
N VAL A 337 17.68 -26.72 -3.11
CA VAL A 337 19.10 -26.40 -3.08
C VAL A 337 19.83 -27.25 -2.05
N ARG A 338 19.20 -27.48 -0.89
CA ARG A 338 19.75 -28.28 0.20
C ARG A 338 18.67 -29.04 0.96
N ASP A 339 19.10 -30.10 1.63
CA ASP A 339 18.28 -30.89 2.54
C ASP A 339 19.00 -30.98 3.89
N PHE A 340 18.34 -30.48 4.94
CA PHE A 340 18.86 -30.45 6.30
C PHE A 340 18.43 -31.68 7.12
N GLY A 341 17.59 -32.55 6.55
CA GLY A 341 16.99 -33.66 7.25
C GLY A 341 15.86 -33.23 8.19
N ASN A 342 15.51 -34.11 9.11
CA ASN A 342 14.43 -33.90 10.06
C ASN A 342 14.95 -33.24 11.34
N ILE A 343 15.19 -31.93 11.27
CA ILE A 343 15.82 -31.16 12.37
C ILE A 343 14.84 -30.74 13.48
N VAL A 344 13.54 -30.73 13.19
CA VAL A 344 12.47 -30.37 14.15
C VAL A 344 11.84 -31.61 14.79
N GLY A 345 12.05 -32.81 14.21
CA GLY A 345 11.45 -34.06 14.67
C GLY A 345 10.03 -34.33 14.13
N GLY A 346 9.66 -33.71 13.01
CA GLY A 346 8.35 -33.91 12.38
C GLY A 346 8.17 -35.31 11.78
N THR A 347 6.92 -35.75 11.62
CA THR A 347 6.57 -37.07 11.06
C THR A 347 5.59 -36.91 9.90
N LEU A 348 5.27 -37.98 9.14
CA LEU A 348 4.24 -37.94 8.08
C LEU A 348 2.90 -37.34 8.55
N LEU A 349 2.55 -37.51 9.83
CA LEU A 349 1.31 -37.00 10.42
C LEU A 349 1.47 -35.62 11.07
N ASN A 350 2.70 -35.18 11.29
CA ASN A 350 3.03 -33.91 11.95
C ASN A 350 4.24 -33.27 11.28
N GLN A 351 4.03 -32.78 10.06
CA GLN A 351 5.08 -32.15 9.24
C GLN A 351 5.38 -30.75 9.78
N PRO A 352 6.66 -30.32 9.84
CA PRO A 352 6.99 -28.95 10.22
C PRO A 352 6.43 -27.99 9.19
N VAL A 353 5.98 -26.81 9.62
CA VAL A 353 5.53 -25.74 8.72
C VAL A 353 6.29 -24.48 9.08
N TRP A 354 7.10 -23.96 8.14
CA TRP A 354 7.94 -22.78 8.35
C TRP A 354 7.17 -21.52 7.92
N GLY A 355 6.25 -21.06 8.77
CA GLY A 355 5.29 -20.02 8.42
C GLY A 355 5.76 -18.59 8.67
N ALA A 356 6.98 -18.37 9.17
CA ALA A 356 7.56 -17.03 9.20
C ALA A 356 9.05 -17.12 8.87
N VAL A 357 9.48 -16.41 7.83
CA VAL A 357 10.84 -16.44 7.31
C VAL A 357 11.42 -15.04 7.27
N TYR A 358 12.64 -14.88 7.78
CA TYR A 358 13.35 -13.62 7.83
C TYR A 358 14.69 -13.74 7.13
N ALA A 359 15.07 -12.71 6.39
CA ALA A 359 16.39 -12.62 5.79
C ALA A 359 17.33 -11.66 6.54
N SER A 360 18.62 -11.98 6.49
CA SER A 360 19.69 -11.11 6.96
C SER A 360 20.73 -10.92 5.86
N ALA A 361 21.33 -9.72 5.79
CA ALA A 361 22.25 -9.35 4.71
C ALA A 361 23.55 -10.16 4.69
N ASN A 362 23.89 -10.85 5.79
CA ASN A 362 24.98 -11.82 5.87
C ASN A 362 24.65 -13.19 5.25
N GLY A 363 23.55 -13.32 4.50
CA GLY A 363 23.26 -14.53 3.71
C GLY A 363 22.64 -15.67 4.52
N PHE A 364 21.92 -15.34 5.59
CA PHE A 364 21.14 -16.29 6.36
C PHE A 364 19.65 -16.05 6.20
N LEU A 365 18.92 -17.16 6.19
CA LEU A 365 17.51 -17.18 6.51
C LEU A 365 17.32 -17.60 7.97
N TYR A 366 16.27 -17.08 8.58
CA TYR A 366 15.78 -17.51 9.87
C TYR A 366 14.33 -17.94 9.68
N GLY A 367 14.00 -19.17 10.03
CA GLY A 367 12.65 -19.70 9.91
C GLY A 367 12.08 -20.00 11.28
N THR A 368 10.84 -19.59 11.53
CA THR A 368 10.05 -20.01 12.69
C THR A 368 9.14 -21.16 12.27
N GLU A 369 9.22 -22.28 12.98
CA GLU A 369 8.34 -23.42 12.76
C GLU A 369 7.06 -23.28 13.60
N ASN A 370 5.92 -23.42 12.94
CA ASN A 370 4.60 -23.04 13.46
C ASN A 370 4.15 -23.85 14.67
N LEU A 371 4.40 -25.16 14.67
CA LEU A 371 3.88 -26.06 15.70
C LEU A 371 4.69 -26.02 16.99
N THR A 372 6.01 -25.90 16.87
CA THR A 372 6.93 -25.93 18.01
C THR A 372 7.41 -24.56 18.44
N GLY A 373 7.25 -23.53 17.59
CA GLY A 373 7.81 -22.21 17.81
C GLY A 373 9.33 -22.15 17.67
N GLN A 374 9.99 -23.24 17.25
CA GLN A 374 11.43 -23.27 17.10
C GLN A 374 11.87 -22.36 15.96
N VAL A 375 12.85 -21.50 16.26
CA VAL A 375 13.52 -20.63 15.29
C VAL A 375 14.86 -21.25 14.94
N TRP A 376 15.07 -21.45 13.65
CA TRP A 376 16.30 -22.02 13.10
C TRP A 376 16.94 -21.06 12.11
N ARG A 377 18.26 -21.05 12.10
CA ARG A 377 19.08 -20.31 11.14
C ARG A 377 19.57 -21.25 10.05
N PHE A 378 19.45 -20.82 8.80
CA PHE A 378 19.80 -21.56 7.60
C PHE A 378 20.82 -20.76 6.76
N PRO A 379 22.02 -21.29 6.52
CA PRO A 379 22.97 -20.65 5.63
C PRO A 379 22.53 -20.82 4.18
N VAL A 380 22.27 -19.70 3.51
CA VAL A 380 21.88 -19.64 2.09
C VAL A 380 23.12 -19.68 1.19
N LEU A 381 24.16 -18.92 1.57
CA LEU A 381 25.37 -18.77 0.77
C LEU A 381 26.40 -19.90 0.97
N SER A 382 26.16 -20.82 1.91
CA SER A 382 27.04 -21.98 2.15
C SER A 382 26.37 -23.27 1.72
N SER A 383 27.07 -24.06 0.90
CA SER A 383 26.60 -25.38 0.46
C SER A 383 26.75 -26.47 1.53
N THR A 384 27.64 -26.28 2.52
CA THR A 384 28.01 -27.32 3.49
C THR A 384 27.65 -27.02 4.94
N ALA A 385 27.52 -25.74 5.32
CA ALA A 385 27.25 -25.38 6.72
C ALA A 385 25.87 -25.91 7.19
N PRO A 386 25.74 -26.48 8.40
CA PRO A 386 24.48 -27.01 8.88
C PRO A 386 23.48 -25.90 9.22
N ALA A 387 22.19 -26.24 9.32
CA ALA A 387 21.22 -25.39 10.00
C ALA A 387 21.47 -25.45 11.52
N THR A 388 21.21 -24.35 12.22
CA THR A 388 21.42 -24.26 13.68
C THR A 388 20.17 -23.73 14.37
N SER A 389 19.75 -24.39 15.45
CA SER A 389 18.70 -23.87 16.33
C SER A 389 19.17 -22.55 16.96
N VAL A 390 18.26 -21.57 17.06
CA VAL A 390 18.54 -20.24 17.60
C VAL A 390 17.83 -20.07 18.94
N VAL A 391 16.51 -20.19 18.91
CA VAL A 391 15.65 -19.97 20.08
C VAL A 391 14.30 -20.68 19.87
N THR A 392 13.52 -20.85 20.93
CA THR A 392 12.14 -21.34 20.84
C THR A 392 11.21 -20.23 21.30
N GLY A 393 10.39 -19.72 20.39
CA GLY A 393 9.32 -18.77 20.66
C GLY A 393 7.98 -19.47 20.94
N SER A 394 6.89 -18.72 20.88
CA SER A 394 5.55 -19.27 21.01
C SER A 394 5.06 -19.87 19.68
N PRO A 395 4.50 -21.08 19.68
CA PRO A 395 3.81 -21.65 18.52
C PRO A 395 2.69 -20.74 17.99
N ALA A 396 2.48 -20.77 16.68
CA ALA A 396 1.37 -20.08 16.02
C ALA A 396 0.99 -20.81 14.74
N THR A 397 -0.32 -20.98 14.51
CA THR A 397 -0.84 -21.67 13.31
C THR A 397 -1.11 -20.71 12.15
N LEU A 398 -1.25 -19.42 12.45
CA LEU A 398 -1.30 -18.33 11.48
C LEU A 398 -0.22 -17.32 11.86
N ASN A 399 0.81 -17.22 11.04
CA ASN A 399 1.90 -16.28 11.17
C ASN A 399 2.53 -16.01 9.81
N ASP A 400 3.25 -14.89 9.74
CA ASP A 400 4.13 -14.52 8.63
C ASP A 400 5.16 -13.51 9.15
N GLY A 401 6.39 -13.57 8.64
CA GLY A 401 7.52 -12.79 9.10
C GLY A 401 8.14 -11.94 8.00
N ALA A 402 8.52 -10.70 8.33
CA ALA A 402 9.28 -9.85 7.43
C ALA A 402 10.40 -9.14 8.17
N ARG A 403 11.44 -8.75 7.44
CA ARG A 403 12.55 -7.97 7.98
C ARG A 403 13.09 -7.03 6.93
N CYS A 404 13.52 -5.85 7.35
CA CYS A 404 14.16 -4.92 6.43
C CYS A 404 15.46 -5.52 5.87
N LEU A 405 15.59 -5.50 4.54
CA LEU A 405 16.74 -6.05 3.83
C LEU A 405 18.05 -5.27 4.11
N GLU A 406 17.94 -4.00 4.53
CA GLU A 406 19.07 -3.13 4.86
C GLU A 406 19.39 -3.11 6.37
N ALA A 407 18.65 -3.87 7.19
CA ALA A 407 18.85 -3.89 8.64
C ALA A 407 20.18 -4.55 9.02
N SER A 408 20.83 -4.01 10.06
CA SER A 408 22.11 -4.51 10.57
C SER A 408 22.09 -6.02 10.82
N ASN A 409 23.15 -6.74 10.49
CA ASN A 409 23.20 -8.20 10.62
C ASN A 409 22.86 -8.67 12.04
N LEU A 410 22.13 -9.79 12.11
CA LEU A 410 21.92 -10.47 13.38
C LEU A 410 23.25 -11.11 13.85
N PRO A 411 23.50 -11.13 15.18
CA PRO A 411 24.66 -11.81 15.76
C PRO A 411 24.81 -13.25 15.25
N THR A 412 26.05 -13.66 15.00
CA THR A 412 26.42 -14.99 14.52
C THR A 412 26.60 -15.99 15.63
#